data_AF-A0A0N9W012-F1
#
_entry.id   AF-A0A0N9W012-F1
#
_cell.length_a   1.000
_cell.length_b   1.000
_cell.length_c   1.000
_cell.angle_alpha   90.00
_cell.angle_beta   90.00
_cell.angle_gamma   90.00
#
_symmetry.space_group_name_H-M   'P 1'
#
loop_
_entity.id
_entity.type
_entity.pdbx_description
1 polymer ?
#
loop_
_entity_poly.entity_id
_entity_poly.type
_entity_poly.pdbx_seq_one_letter_code
_entity_poly.pdbx_strand_id
1 'polypeptide(L)'
;MRIWGADGALQLDENSFTIRVALSTLVTFSVGGSKANQDFSVPGVGPGNGSAIVVPVGAYSDSQMQFETELIDNVTRVYNHTRGFAASTVASGTMRLIVMRWN
;
A
#
# COMPACT_ATOMS: atom_id res chain seq x y z
N MET A 1 22.70 9.77 -1.55
CA MET A 1 22.29 11.18 -1.69
C MET A 1 22.71 11.88 -0.43
N ARG A 2 23.45 12.99 -0.52
CA ARG A 2 23.89 13.76 0.64
C ARG A 2 23.33 15.17 0.57
N ILE A 3 22.78 15.68 1.66
CA ILE A 3 22.30 17.06 1.79
C ILE A 3 23.10 17.74 2.89
N TRP A 4 23.64 18.91 2.56
CA TRP A 4 24.44 19.73 3.46
C TRP A 4 23.66 20.99 3.85
N GLY A 5 23.73 21.36 5.12
CA GLY A 5 23.16 22.60 5.63
C GLY A 5 23.94 23.83 5.17
N ALA A 6 23.38 25.01 5.41
CA ALA A 6 24.03 26.30 5.11
C ALA A 6 25.32 26.53 5.93
N ASP A 7 25.47 25.81 7.05
CA ASP A 7 26.64 25.76 7.92
C ASP A 7 27.70 24.75 7.45
N GLY A 8 27.44 24.00 6.38
CA GLY A 8 28.32 22.94 5.90
C GLY A 8 28.22 21.63 6.68
N ALA A 9 27.24 21.48 7.59
CA ALA A 9 27.00 20.22 8.29
C ALA A 9 26.22 19.22 7.41
N LEU A 10 26.57 17.93 7.48
CA LEU A 10 25.83 16.86 6.80
C LEU A 10 24.49 16.64 7.50
N GLN A 11 23.38 16.81 6.79
CA GLN A 11 22.01 16.71 7.34
C GLN A 11 21.27 15.44 6.88
N LEU A 12 21.53 15.00 5.65
CA LEU A 12 21.03 13.72 5.13
C LEU A 12 22.17 13.03 4.40
N ASP A 13 22.24 11.72 4.54
CA ASP A 13 23.17 10.84 3.86
C ASP A 13 22.49 9.50 3.50
N GLU A 14 23.28 8.56 3.00
CA GLU A 14 22.79 7.23 2.64
C GLU A 14 22.30 6.39 3.83
N ASN A 15 22.66 6.75 5.07
CA ASN A 15 22.30 6.03 6.29
C ASN A 15 21.12 6.69 7.02
N SER A 16 20.65 7.82 6.51
CA SER A 16 19.56 8.57 7.11
C SER A 16 18.23 7.86 6.86
N PHE A 17 17.40 7.81 7.91
CA PHE A 17 16.05 7.29 7.80
C PHE A 17 15.25 8.11 6.78
N THR A 18 14.72 7.44 5.77
CA THR A 18 13.91 8.06 4.72
C THR A 18 12.68 7.21 4.45
N ILE A 19 11.57 7.86 4.10
CA ILE A 19 10.34 7.18 3.67
C ILE A 19 10.05 7.64 2.24
N ARG A 20 9.75 6.69 1.35
CA ARG A 20 9.34 6.99 -0.03
C ARG A 20 8.15 6.15 -0.47
N VAL A 21 7.41 6.63 -1.47
CA VAL A 21 6.44 5.81 -2.21
C VAL A 21 7.21 4.86 -3.13
N ALA A 22 7.08 3.56 -2.90
CA ALA A 22 7.66 2.50 -3.72
C ALA A 22 6.72 2.05 -4.85
N LEU A 23 5.39 2.13 -4.64
CA LEU A 23 4.38 1.83 -5.64
C LEU A 23 3.17 2.74 -5.44
N SER A 24 2.60 3.25 -6.53
CA SER A 24 1.24 3.81 -6.54
C SER A 24 0.50 3.33 -7.78
N THR A 25 -0.58 2.59 -7.59
CA THR A 25 -1.38 2.01 -8.68
C THR A 25 -2.85 1.93 -8.31
N LEU A 26 -3.71 1.76 -9.31
CA LEU A 26 -5.12 1.47 -9.08
C LEU A 26 -5.33 -0.03 -8.88
N VAL A 27 -6.24 -0.37 -7.97
CA VAL A 27 -6.73 -1.72 -7.73
C VAL A 27 -8.23 -1.70 -7.90
N THR A 28 -8.74 -2.60 -8.74
CA THR A 28 -10.17 -2.65 -9.08
C THR A 28 -10.73 -4.04 -8.85
N PHE A 29 -11.83 -4.12 -8.10
CA PHE A 29 -12.64 -5.33 -7.98
C PHE A 29 -14.03 -5.07 -8.54
N SER A 30 -14.47 -5.93 -9.47
CA SER A 30 -15.77 -5.80 -10.12
C SER A 30 -16.93 -5.95 -9.14
N VAL A 31 -18.00 -5.20 -9.38
CA VAL A 31 -19.27 -5.33 -8.65
C VAL A 31 -19.82 -6.75 -8.84
N GLY A 32 -20.30 -7.37 -7.77
CA GLY A 32 -20.80 -8.76 -7.78
C GLY A 32 -19.72 -9.84 -7.85
N GLY A 33 -18.43 -9.47 -7.75
CA GLY A 33 -17.33 -10.43 -7.67
C GLY A 33 -17.34 -11.26 -6.38
N SER A 34 -16.69 -12.42 -6.42
CA SER A 34 -16.43 -13.26 -5.24
C SER A 34 -15.25 -12.73 -4.42
N LYS A 35 -15.03 -13.31 -3.24
CA LYS A 35 -13.81 -13.06 -2.45
C LYS A 35 -12.57 -13.37 -3.30
N ALA A 36 -11.69 -12.39 -3.43
CA ALA A 36 -10.51 -12.43 -4.27
C ALA A 36 -9.38 -11.58 -3.67
N ASN A 37 -8.19 -11.74 -4.24
CA ASN A 37 -7.04 -10.89 -3.99
C ASN A 37 -6.28 -10.59 -5.30
N GLN A 38 -5.48 -9.54 -5.28
CA GLN A 38 -4.59 -9.13 -6.38
C GLN A 38 -3.19 -8.86 -5.82
N ASP A 39 -2.17 -9.35 -6.52
CA ASP A 39 -0.77 -9.23 -6.14
C ASP A 39 -0.06 -8.18 -6.99
N PHE A 40 0.69 -7.31 -6.32
CA PHE A 40 1.49 -6.26 -6.94
C PHE A 40 2.96 -6.46 -6.56
N SER A 41 3.83 -6.57 -7.55
CA SER A 41 5.28 -6.69 -7.31
C SER A 41 5.84 -5.37 -6.77
N VAL A 42 6.54 -5.45 -5.63
CA VAL A 42 7.25 -4.31 -5.00
C VAL A 42 8.63 -4.77 -4.53
N PRO A 43 9.60 -4.93 -5.44
CA PRO A 43 10.92 -5.49 -5.09
C PRO A 43 11.64 -4.72 -3.97
N GLY A 44 12.18 -5.46 -3.01
CA GLY A 44 12.91 -4.95 -1.85
C GLY A 44 12.02 -4.32 -0.77
N VAL A 45 10.70 -4.53 -0.81
CA VAL A 45 9.76 -4.12 0.23
C VAL A 45 9.12 -5.37 0.84
N GLY A 46 9.04 -5.43 2.16
CA GLY A 46 8.37 -6.48 2.92
C GLY A 46 7.90 -5.94 4.28
N PRO A 47 7.35 -6.81 5.16
CA PRO A 47 6.78 -6.39 6.45
C PRO A 47 7.76 -5.63 7.37
N GLY A 48 9.06 -5.89 7.24
CA GLY A 48 10.08 -5.23 8.07
C GLY A 48 10.45 -3.81 7.65
N ASN A 49 10.16 -3.41 6.40
CA ASN A 49 10.63 -2.15 5.83
C ASN A 49 9.60 -1.41 4.96
N GLY A 50 8.32 -1.79 5.06
CA GLY A 50 7.25 -1.21 4.25
C GLY A 50 5.88 -1.20 4.91
N SER A 51 5.02 -0.33 4.39
CA SER A 51 3.60 -0.26 4.73
C SER A 51 2.79 -0.07 3.46
N ALA A 52 1.62 -0.69 3.39
CA ALA A 52 0.69 -0.57 2.27
C ALA A 52 -0.63 -0.01 2.78
N ILE A 53 -1.23 0.89 1.99
CA ILE A 53 -2.57 1.42 2.23
C ILE A 53 -3.34 1.49 0.92
N VAL A 54 -4.66 1.45 1.01
CA VAL A 54 -5.55 1.80 -0.10
C VAL A 54 -6.34 3.06 0.25
N VAL A 55 -6.48 3.94 -0.74
CA VAL A 55 -7.31 5.13 -0.63
C VAL A 55 -8.31 5.17 -1.80
N PRO A 56 -9.61 5.35 -1.55
CA PRO A 56 -10.58 5.61 -2.61
C PRO A 56 -10.17 6.77 -3.52
N VAL A 57 -10.42 6.62 -4.81
CA VAL A 57 -10.15 7.63 -5.84
C VAL A 57 -11.39 8.45 -6.21
N GLY A 58 -12.51 8.22 -5.53
CA GLY A 58 -13.78 8.91 -5.70
C GLY A 58 -14.46 9.15 -4.35
N ALA A 59 -15.68 9.68 -4.40
CA ALA A 59 -16.48 9.92 -3.20
C ALA A 59 -16.76 8.60 -2.47
N TYR A 60 -16.63 8.63 -1.14
CA TYR A 60 -17.06 7.54 -0.27
C TYR A 60 -18.59 7.51 -0.24
N SER A 61 -19.20 6.39 -0.61
CA SER A 61 -20.59 6.12 -0.22
C SER A 61 -20.62 5.43 1.14
N ASP A 62 -21.71 5.58 1.90
CA ASP A 62 -21.90 4.93 3.20
C ASP A 62 -21.80 3.39 3.15
N SER A 63 -21.95 2.81 1.96
CA SER A 63 -21.88 1.37 1.70
C SER A 63 -20.54 0.90 1.10
N GLN A 64 -19.57 1.79 0.89
CA GLN A 64 -18.27 1.39 0.31
C GLN A 64 -17.38 0.77 1.39
N MET A 65 -17.16 -0.52 1.25
CA MET A 65 -16.26 -1.28 2.12
C MET A 65 -14.80 -1.11 1.64
N GLN A 66 -13.87 -0.91 2.58
CA GLN A 66 -12.46 -0.74 2.30
C GLN A 66 -11.80 -2.06 1.87
N PHE A 67 -10.86 -2.01 0.90
CA PHE A 67 -9.99 -3.16 0.61
C PHE A 67 -8.96 -3.34 1.73
N GLU A 68 -8.51 -4.57 1.95
CA GLU A 68 -7.46 -4.87 2.94
C GLU A 68 -6.12 -5.09 2.23
N THR A 69 -5.03 -4.60 2.81
CA THR A 69 -3.68 -4.78 2.26
C THR A 69 -2.85 -5.70 3.15
N GLU A 70 -2.05 -6.54 2.52
CA GLU A 70 -1.02 -7.36 3.17
C GLU A 70 0.31 -7.11 2.47
N LEU A 71 1.36 -6.94 3.27
CA LEU A 71 2.73 -6.99 2.77
C LEU A 71 3.29 -8.38 2.94
N ILE A 72 3.84 -8.91 1.86
CA ILE A 72 4.62 -10.14 1.76
C ILE A 72 5.98 -9.71 1.19
N ASP A 73 7.04 -10.49 1.40
CA ASP A 73 8.35 -10.15 0.83
C ASP A 73 8.27 -9.97 -0.69
N ASN A 74 8.64 -8.77 -1.14
CA ASN A 74 8.61 -8.30 -2.53
C ASN A 74 7.22 -8.17 -3.16
N VAL A 75 6.14 -8.34 -2.40
CA VAL A 75 4.77 -8.34 -2.91
C VAL A 75 3.84 -7.58 -1.97
N THR A 76 3.00 -6.71 -2.53
CA THR A 76 1.82 -6.22 -1.82
C THR A 76 0.59 -6.91 -2.36
N ARG A 77 -0.16 -7.57 -1.49
CA ARG A 77 -1.43 -8.22 -1.81
C ARG A 77 -2.59 -7.36 -1.34
N VAL A 78 -3.62 -7.21 -2.18
CA VAL A 78 -4.84 -6.48 -1.85
C VAL A 78 -6.03 -7.41 -1.91
N TYR A 79 -6.82 -7.45 -0.85
CA TYR A 79 -8.01 -8.26 -0.69
C TYR A 79 -9.27 -7.41 -0.81
N ASN A 80 -10.29 -7.95 -1.45
CA ASN A 80 -11.62 -7.34 -1.47
C ASN A 80 -12.51 -7.78 -0.30
N HIS A 81 -11.93 -8.34 0.75
CA HIS A 81 -12.63 -8.88 1.91
C HIS A 81 -11.69 -8.87 3.11
N THR A 82 -12.24 -9.00 4.31
CA THR A 82 -11.42 -9.10 5.52
C THR A 82 -10.67 -10.42 5.54
N ARG A 83 -9.34 -10.36 5.52
CA ARG A 83 -8.44 -11.52 5.55
C ARG A 83 -8.62 -12.27 6.87
N GLY A 84 -8.64 -13.60 6.79
CA GLY A 84 -8.78 -14.45 7.99
C GLY A 84 -10.19 -14.50 8.60
N PHE A 85 -11.16 -13.74 8.07
CA PHE A 85 -12.54 -13.77 8.57
C PHE A 85 -13.50 -14.34 7.53
N ALA A 86 -13.88 -15.61 7.69
CA ALA A 86 -14.69 -16.33 6.71
C ALA A 86 -16.08 -15.70 6.47
N ALA A 87 -16.68 -15.08 7.49
CA ALA A 87 -17.99 -14.44 7.40
C ALA A 87 -17.93 -12.98 6.86
N SER A 88 -16.76 -12.48 6.47
CA SER A 88 -16.64 -11.14 5.87
C SER A 88 -17.44 -11.01 4.57
N THR A 89 -17.87 -9.79 4.29
CA THR A 89 -18.49 -9.40 3.03
C THR A 89 -17.44 -9.05 1.97
N VAL A 90 -17.90 -8.87 0.73
CA VAL A 90 -17.05 -8.46 -0.40
C VAL A 90 -17.19 -6.96 -0.65
N ALA A 91 -16.05 -6.29 -0.78
CA ALA A 91 -15.91 -4.94 -1.29
C ALA A 91 -15.74 -4.94 -2.82
N SER A 92 -16.20 -3.88 -3.47
CA SER A 92 -16.01 -3.67 -4.91
C SER A 92 -15.73 -2.20 -5.20
N GLY A 93 -15.24 -1.91 -6.41
CA GLY A 93 -14.88 -0.56 -6.84
C GLY A 93 -13.39 -0.43 -7.15
N THR A 94 -12.92 0.81 -7.24
CA THR A 94 -11.52 1.13 -7.52
C THR A 94 -10.93 1.98 -6.40
N MET A 95 -9.76 1.58 -5.91
CA MET A 95 -8.97 2.33 -4.94
C MET A 95 -7.53 2.46 -5.43
N ARG A 96 -6.81 3.47 -4.94
CA ARG A 96 -5.37 3.62 -5.17
C ARG A 96 -4.61 2.90 -4.06
N LEU A 97 -3.87 1.88 -4.45
CA LEU A 97 -2.84 1.28 -3.61
C LEU A 97 -1.64 2.23 -3.55
N ILE A 98 -1.15 2.50 -2.35
CA ILE A 98 0.08 3.21 -2.07
C ILE A 98 0.94 2.32 -1.19
N VAL A 99 2.16 2.02 -1.63
CA VAL A 99 3.13 1.26 -0.86
C VAL A 99 4.29 2.17 -0.51
N MET A 100 4.53 2.33 0.79
CA MET A 100 5.64 3.08 1.35
C MET A 100 6.79 2.13 1.69
N ARG A 101 8.02 2.60 1.55
CA ARG A 101 9.24 1.91 1.97
C ARG A 101 10.08 2.84 2.82
N TRP A 102 10.70 2.30 3.87
CA TRP A 102 11.76 2.96 4.62
C TRP A 102 13.07 2.19 4.59
N ASN A 103 14.17 2.89 4.86
CA ASN A 103 15.52 2.35 5.01
C ASN A 103 16.13 2.86 6.32
#